data_AF-A0A820YJV6-F1
#
_entry.id   AF-A0A820YJV6-F1
#
_cell.length_a   1.000
_cell.length_b   1.000
_cell.length_c   1.000
_cell.angle_alpha   90.00
_cell.angle_beta   90.00
_cell.angle_gamma   90.00
#
_symmetry.space_group_name_H-M   'P 1'
#
loop_
_entity.id
_entity.type
_entity.pdbx_description
1 polymer ?
#
loop_
_entity_poly.entity_id
_entity_poly.type
_entity_poly.pdbx_seq_one_letter_code
_entity_poly.pdbx_strand_id
1 'polypeptide(L)'
;MTKNSIINENNNDINEHINYRQPMYLTRSSPILYEILNKTLNYSLKKKDEQQFINVRLQLLDQQYCLEKDRQLWQSYLDIGLQQHLWP
;
A
#
# COMPACT_ATOMS: atom_id res chain seq x y z
N MET A 1 3.02 -43.77 -26.33
CA MET A 1 4.19 -43.00 -25.86
C MET A 1 3.86 -41.52 -25.98
N THR A 2 3.40 -40.94 -24.88
CA THR A 2 3.01 -39.54 -24.74
C THR A 2 4.27 -38.69 -24.56
N LYS A 3 4.53 -37.75 -25.46
CA LYS A 3 5.65 -36.79 -25.33
C LYS A 3 5.13 -35.35 -25.42
N ASN A 4 5.10 -34.74 -24.23
CA ASN A 4 5.46 -33.36 -23.93
C ASN A 4 4.55 -32.23 -24.45
N SER A 5 3.43 -32.03 -23.75
CA SER A 5 2.92 -30.67 -23.50
C SER A 5 3.89 -29.97 -22.53
N ILE A 6 4.81 -29.17 -23.06
CA ILE A 6 5.48 -28.14 -22.28
C ILE A 6 4.64 -26.88 -22.48
N ILE A 7 3.75 -26.65 -21.52
CA ILE A 7 3.04 -25.39 -21.34
C ILE A 7 4.09 -24.40 -20.82
N ASN A 8 4.69 -23.63 -21.72
CA ASN A 8 5.41 -22.41 -21.37
C ASN A 8 4.40 -21.27 -21.25
N GLU A 9 3.58 -21.33 -20.21
CA GLU A 9 2.90 -20.16 -19.66
C GLU A 9 3.82 -19.56 -18.61
N ASN A 10 4.81 -18.80 -19.04
CA ASN A 10 5.60 -17.92 -18.17
C ASN A 10 6.34 -17.00 -19.11
N ASN A 11 5.97 -15.71 -19.14
CA ASN A 11 6.84 -14.56 -19.50
C ASN A 11 6.05 -13.35 -19.99
N ASN A 12 4.89 -12.99 -19.43
CA ASN A 12 4.26 -11.71 -19.80
C ASN A 12 3.50 -10.96 -18.68
N ASP A 13 3.72 -11.27 -17.40
CA ASP A 13 3.15 -10.49 -16.28
C ASP A 13 4.23 -9.88 -15.36
N ILE A 14 5.42 -9.59 -15.90
CA ILE A 14 6.48 -8.87 -15.15
C ILE A 14 6.22 -7.35 -15.13
N ASN A 15 5.20 -6.87 -15.85
CA ASN A 15 4.82 -5.46 -15.92
C ASN A 15 3.42 -5.20 -15.37
N GLU A 16 3.03 -5.83 -14.26
CA GLU A 16 2.11 -5.12 -13.37
C GLU A 16 2.85 -3.87 -12.88
N HIS A 17 2.63 -2.76 -13.59
CA HIS A 17 2.81 -1.43 -13.05
C HIS A 17 2.04 -1.40 -11.73
N ILE A 18 2.76 -1.66 -10.63
CA ILE A 18 2.27 -1.55 -9.27
C ILE A 18 1.57 -0.20 -9.22
N ASN A 19 0.24 -0.23 -9.21
CA ASN A 19 -0.56 0.97 -9.25
C ASN A 19 -0.37 1.59 -7.86
N TYR A 20 0.64 2.45 -7.72
CA TYR A 20 1.05 3.12 -6.49
C TYR A 20 0.03 4.18 -6.08
N ARG A 21 -1.22 3.76 -5.93
CA ARG A 21 -2.26 4.66 -5.48
C ARG A 21 -2.06 4.85 -3.99
N GLN A 22 -1.56 6.04 -3.63
CA GLN A 22 -1.51 6.44 -2.23
C GLN A 22 -2.89 6.25 -1.59
N PRO A 23 -2.94 5.73 -0.35
CA PRO A 23 -4.18 5.63 0.38
C PRO A 23 -4.93 6.96 0.37
N MET A 24 -6.24 6.91 0.16
CA MET A 24 -7.07 8.11 0.05
C MET A 24 -7.01 8.99 1.31
N TYR A 25 -6.71 8.41 2.48
CA TYR A 25 -6.55 9.14 3.72
C TYR A 25 -5.27 9.98 3.79
N LEU A 26 -4.24 9.68 3.00
CA LEU A 26 -3.02 10.49 2.93
C LEU A 26 -3.16 11.71 2.02
N THR A 27 -4.12 11.69 1.09
CA THR A 27 -4.27 12.74 0.05
C THR A 27 -5.33 13.78 0.38
N ARG A 28 -6.09 13.60 1.46
CA ARG A 28 -7.23 14.45 1.82
C ARG A 28 -7.04 15.08 3.20
N SER A 29 -7.58 16.27 3.38
CA SER A 29 -7.59 16.93 4.68
C SER A 29 -8.52 16.21 5.66
N SER A 30 -8.19 16.29 6.96
CA SER A 30 -8.96 15.66 8.03
C SER A 30 -10.48 15.96 7.97
N PRO A 31 -10.96 17.19 7.72
CA PRO A 31 -12.39 17.48 7.60
C PRO A 31 -13.10 16.68 6.50
N ILE A 32 -12.45 16.50 5.36
CA ILE A 32 -13.00 15.74 4.23
C ILE A 32 -13.07 14.25 4.58
N LEU A 33 -12.06 13.72 5.28
CA LEU A 33 -12.07 12.34 5.74
C LEU A 33 -13.20 12.08 6.72
N TYR A 34 -13.43 12.98 7.66
CA TYR A 34 -14.56 12.91 8.58
C TYR A 34 -15.90 12.99 7.86
N GLU A 35 -16.04 13.86 6.86
CA GLU A 35 -17.28 13.94 6.07
C GLU A 35 -17.57 12.65 5.31
N ILE A 36 -16.56 12.05 4.69
CA ILE A 36 -16.68 10.75 4.01
C ILE A 36 -17.05 9.67 5.03
N LEU A 37 -16.36 9.60 6.17
CA LEU A 37 -16.65 8.61 7.20
C LEU A 37 -18.08 8.75 7.74
N ASN A 38 -18.54 9.98 7.99
CA ASN A 38 -19.90 10.26 8.43
C ASN A 38 -20.93 9.74 7.41
N LYS A 39 -20.68 9.95 6.11
CA LYS A 39 -21.54 9.43 5.04
C LYS A 39 -21.50 7.91 4.95
N THR A 40 -20.32 7.29 5.10
CA THR A 40 -20.18 5.83 5.02
C THR A 40 -20.79 5.11 6.22
N LEU A 41 -20.67 5.68 7.42
CA LEU A 41 -21.20 5.09 8.65
C LEU A 41 -22.70 5.34 8.86
N ASN A 42 -23.32 6.20 8.04
CA ASN A 42 -24.70 6.70 8.25
C ASN A 42 -24.92 7.20 9.69
N TYR A 43 -23.87 7.72 10.33
CA TYR A 43 -23.86 8.18 11.72
C TYR A 43 -22.96 9.40 11.85
N SER A 44 -23.30 10.29 12.78
CA SER A 44 -22.55 11.52 13.00
C SER A 44 -21.51 11.34 14.09
N LEU A 45 -20.24 11.39 13.71
CA LEU A 45 -19.06 11.32 14.59
C LEU A 45 -18.89 12.62 15.41
N LYS A 46 -19.82 12.87 16.33
CA LYS A 46 -19.81 14.08 17.18
C LYS A 46 -19.10 13.87 18.51
N LYS A 47 -18.89 12.62 18.94
CA LYS A 47 -18.23 12.33 20.22
C LYS A 47 -16.71 12.52 20.06
N LYS A 48 -16.11 13.23 21.02
CA LYS A 48 -14.67 13.48 21.04
C LYS A 48 -13.87 12.18 21.09
N ASP A 49 -14.33 11.19 21.86
CA ASP A 49 -13.65 9.90 22.00
C ASP A 49 -13.59 9.11 20.68
N GLU A 50 -14.66 9.18 19.87
CA GLU A 50 -14.72 8.55 18.55
C GLU A 50 -13.77 9.23 17.57
N GLN A 51 -13.74 10.57 17.56
CA GLN A 51 -12.78 11.32 16.74
C GLN A 51 -11.34 11.04 17.17
N GLN A 52 -11.08 10.95 18.47
CA GLN A 52 -9.75 10.61 18.99
C GLN A 52 -9.36 9.18 18.57
N PHE A 53 -10.26 8.21 18.68
CA PHE A 53 -10.04 6.85 18.21
C PHE A 53 -9.71 6.80 16.71
N ILE A 54 -10.46 7.53 15.88
CA ILE A 54 -10.23 7.61 14.42
C ILE A 54 -8.87 8.23 14.13
N ASN A 55 -8.51 9.34 14.79
CA ASN A 55 -7.22 9.99 14.60
C ASN A 55 -6.05 9.07 14.96
N VAL A 56 -6.13 8.37 16.10
CA VAL A 56 -5.11 7.39 16.50
C VAL A 56 -5.00 6.28 15.46
N ARG A 57 -6.13 5.79 14.94
CA ARG A 57 -6.12 4.74 13.93
C ARG A 57 -5.51 5.21 12.61
N LEU A 58 -5.79 6.45 12.18
CA LEU A 58 -5.17 7.05 11.00
C LEU A 58 -3.66 7.19 11.17
N GLN A 59 -3.18 7.67 12.32
CA GLN A 59 -1.74 7.77 12.60
C GLN A 59 -1.03 6.42 12.52
N LEU A 60 -1.63 5.35 13.04
CA LEU A 60 -1.06 4.00 12.93
C LEU A 60 -1.00 3.51 11.48
N LEU A 61 -2.02 3.83 10.67
CA LEU A 61 -2.02 3.49 9.25
C LEU A 61 -0.95 4.28 8.49
N ASP A 62 -0.76 5.56 8.81
CA ASP A 62 0.32 6.39 8.24
C ASP A 62 1.69 5.81 8.56
N GLN A 63 1.94 5.44 9.82
CA GLN A 63 3.19 4.82 10.25
C GLN A 63 3.44 3.50 9.51
N GLN A 64 2.43 2.63 9.42
CA GLN A 64 2.53 1.37 8.71
C GLN A 64 2.83 1.59 7.22
N TYR A 65 2.18 2.59 6.60
CA TYR A 65 2.43 2.93 5.21
C TYR A 65 3.87 3.41 4.98
N CYS A 66 4.39 4.28 5.84
CA CYS A 66 5.78 4.74 5.77
C CYS A 66 6.78 3.58 5.89
N LEU A 67 6.58 2.69 6.88
CA LEU A 67 7.44 1.52 7.07
C LEU A 67 7.42 0.57 5.86
N GLU A 68 6.24 0.38 5.26
CA GLU A 68 6.10 -0.44 4.06
C GLU A 68 6.85 0.19 2.88
N LYS A 69 6.80 1.52 2.75
CA LYS A 69 7.53 2.23 1.70
C LYS A 69 9.04 2.19 1.89
N ASP A 70 9.53 2.37 3.11
CA ASP A 70 10.94 2.24 3.41
C ASP A 70 11.43 0.81 3.11
N ARG A 71 10.67 -0.21 3.53
CA ARG A 71 11.00 -1.61 3.23
C ARG A 71 11.08 -1.86 1.73
N GLN A 72 10.11 -1.37 0.96
CA GLN A 72 10.10 -1.49 -0.51
C GLN A 72 11.31 -0.81 -1.16
N LEU A 73 11.67 0.37 -0.67
CA LEU A 73 12.85 1.09 -1.15
C LEU A 73 14.13 0.29 -0.88
N TRP A 74 14.30 -0.21 0.35
CA TRP A 74 15.43 -1.07 0.71
C TRP A 74 15.49 -2.34 -0.14
N GLN A 75 14.35 -2.99 -0.37
CA GLN A 75 14.28 -4.14 -1.25
C GLN A 75 14.74 -3.78 -2.68
N SER A 76 14.27 -2.66 -3.22
CA SER A 76 14.69 -2.22 -4.56
C SER A 76 16.20 -1.95 -4.66
N TYR A 77 16.82 -1.39 -3.61
CA TYR A 77 18.27 -1.19 -3.57
C TYR A 77 19.04 -2.51 -3.53
N LEU A 78 18.57 -3.48 -2.75
CA LEU A 78 19.16 -4.82 -2.70
C LEU A 78 19.03 -5.53 -4.05
N ASP A 79 17.86 -5.46 -4.67
CA ASP A 79 17.59 -6.08 -5.98
C ASP A 79 18.51 -5.49 -7.06
N ILE A 80 18.70 -4.16 -7.07
CA ILE A 80 19.64 -3.47 -7.97
C ILE A 80 21.08 -3.92 -7.68
N GLY A 81 21.48 -3.97 -6.41
CA GLY A 81 22.81 -4.40 -5.99
C GLY A 81 23.14 -5.83 -6.44
N LEU A 82 22.17 -6.75 -6.33
CA LEU A 82 22.26 -8.13 -6.78
C LEU A 82 22.33 -8.23 -8.32
N GLN A 83 21.47 -7.49 -9.04
CA GLN A 83 21.47 -7.49 -10.51
C GLN A 83 22.78 -6.96 -11.09
N GLN A 84 23.34 -5.92 -10.47
CA GLN A 84 24.54 -5.25 -10.97
C GLN A 84 25.85 -5.86 -10.45
N HIS A 85 25.81 -6.95 -9.67
CA HIS A 85 27.00 -7.57 -9.03
C HIS A 85 27.87 -6.53 -8.29
N LEU A 86 27.23 -5.50 -7.73
CA LEU A 86 27.91 -4.38 -7.04
C LEU A 86 28.10 -4.66 -5.55
N TRP A 87 27.47 -5.71 -5.02
CA TRP A 87 27.70 -6.20 -3.67
C TRP A 87 28.73 -7.34 -3.70
N PRO A 88 29.70 -7.38 -2.76
CA PRO A 88 30.74 -8.40 -2.71
C PRO A 88 30.21 -9.81 -2.47
#